data_AF-X1R358-F1
#
_entry.id   AF-X1R358-F1
#
_cell.length_a   1.000
_cell.length_b   1.000
_cell.length_c   1.000
_cell.angle_alpha   90.00
_cell.angle_beta   90.00
_cell.angle_gamma   90.00
#
_symmetry.space_group_name_H-M   'P 1'
#
loop_
_entity.id
_entity.type
_entity.pdbx_description
1 polymer ?
#
loop_
_entity_poly.entity_id
_entity_poly.type
_entity_poly.pdbx_seq_one_letter_code
_entity_poly.pdbx_strand_id
1 'polypeptide(L)'
;LRKELADYFTSIRCLILFLLVFAASAVAIYAARQGIFEASLGPGPVFIKLFTTGEDMRSLAILIGFLVPIIGIALGFDAINSERSSGTLNRILSQPIYRDSVINGKFLAGMVTLSIMIGAIMLLVGGFGLRMIGVPPTAEEIIRLFIYFISAVIYGAFWMALAVLFSVLFRSLAVSLLCPLAIWLFVLRGKTQEPVPQLGAGDMGVVA
;
A
#
# COMPACT_ATOMS: atom_id res chain seq x y z
N LEU A 1 -9.88 13.82 -16.56
CA LEU A 1 -9.04 12.59 -16.61
C LEU A 1 -7.75 12.78 -17.42
N ARG A 2 -7.77 12.95 -18.75
CA ARG A 2 -6.54 13.07 -19.57
C ARG A 2 -5.59 14.22 -19.15
N LYS A 3 -6.13 15.42 -18.89
CA LYS A 3 -5.34 16.58 -18.46
C LYS A 3 -4.70 16.38 -17.08
N GLU A 4 -5.49 15.84 -16.14
CA GLU A 4 -5.02 15.50 -14.78
C GLU A 4 -3.91 14.44 -14.81
N LEU A 5 -4.07 13.38 -15.60
CA LEU A 5 -3.02 12.36 -15.75
C LEU A 5 -1.74 12.95 -16.36
N ALA A 6 -1.84 13.83 -17.36
CA ALA A 6 -0.68 14.48 -17.96
C ALA A 6 0.08 15.37 -16.97
N ASP A 7 -0.62 16.09 -16.09
CA ASP A 7 -0.01 16.93 -15.05
C ASP A 7 0.68 16.08 -13.97
N TYR A 8 0.15 14.89 -13.69
CA TYR A 8 0.78 13.90 -12.82
C TYR A 8 2.07 13.31 -13.39
N PHE A 9 2.16 13.07 -14.71
CA PHE A 9 3.32 12.45 -15.34
C PHE A 9 4.45 13.41 -15.74
N THR A 10 4.18 14.72 -15.85
CA THR A 10 5.18 15.70 -16.34
C THR A 10 5.84 16.51 -15.20
N SER A 11 5.43 16.30 -13.96
CA SER A 11 5.86 17.09 -12.80
C SER A 11 6.89 16.37 -11.90
N ILE A 12 7.55 17.12 -11.02
CA ILE A 12 8.44 16.60 -9.96
C ILE A 12 7.78 15.49 -9.13
N ARG A 13 6.44 15.50 -9.04
CA ARG A 13 5.65 14.46 -8.36
C ARG A 13 5.82 13.10 -9.03
N CYS A 14 5.86 13.03 -10.36
CA CYS A 14 6.14 11.78 -11.07
C CYS A 14 7.50 11.20 -10.68
N LEU A 15 8.52 12.06 -10.58
CA LEU A 15 9.87 11.65 -10.19
C LEU A 15 9.90 11.14 -8.74
N ILE A 16 9.21 11.83 -7.83
CA ILE A 16 9.07 11.37 -6.44
C ILE A 16 8.34 10.02 -6.37
N LEU A 17 7.25 9.85 -7.13
CA LEU A 17 6.52 8.57 -7.18
C LEU A 17 7.38 7.45 -7.75
N PHE A 18 8.16 7.72 -8.81
CA PHE A 18 9.07 6.74 -9.40
C PHE A 18 10.18 6.35 -8.42
N LEU A 19 10.80 7.32 -7.74
CA LEU A 19 11.77 7.06 -6.68
C LEU A 19 11.17 6.27 -5.53
N LEU A 20 9.94 6.58 -5.12
CA LEU A 20 9.23 5.86 -4.07
C LEU A 20 8.96 4.40 -4.46
N VAL A 21 8.48 4.16 -5.68
CA VAL A 21 8.26 2.81 -6.23
C VAL A 21 9.58 2.04 -6.27
N PHE A 22 10.66 2.68 -6.74
CA PHE A 22 11.98 2.05 -6.81
C PHE A 22 12.51 1.70 -5.42
N ALA A 23 12.42 2.63 -4.46
CA ALA A 23 12.83 2.41 -3.08
C ALA A 23 12.01 1.31 -2.40
N ALA A 24 10.68 1.34 -2.54
CA ALA A 24 9.79 0.31 -2.00
C ALA A 24 10.08 -1.06 -2.61
N SER A 25 10.34 -1.11 -3.92
CA SER A 25 10.71 -2.34 -4.61
C SER A 25 12.08 -2.86 -4.15
N ALA A 26 13.06 -1.98 -3.92
CA ALA A 26 14.36 -2.37 -3.40
C ALA A 26 14.25 -2.97 -1.99
N VAL A 27 13.44 -2.38 -1.11
CA VAL A 27 13.14 -2.92 0.23
C VAL A 27 12.46 -4.29 0.12
N ALA A 28 11.45 -4.41 -0.75
CA ALA A 28 10.73 -5.66 -0.97
C ALA A 28 11.64 -6.77 -1.52
N ILE A 29 12.52 -6.44 -2.48
CA ILE A 29 13.51 -7.37 -3.04
C ILE A 29 14.52 -7.80 -1.97
N TYR A 30 15.01 -6.87 -1.15
CA TYR A 30 15.92 -7.19 -0.06
C TYR A 30 15.27 -8.16 0.94
N ALA A 31 14.02 -7.91 1.30
CA ALA A 31 13.24 -8.77 2.18
C ALA A 31 13.00 -10.16 1.56
N ALA A 32 12.61 -10.21 0.28
CA ALA A 32 12.42 -11.44 -0.48
C ALA A 32 13.72 -12.26 -0.57
N ARG A 33 14.88 -11.62 -0.80
CA ARG A 33 16.18 -12.30 -0.86
C ARG A 33 16.49 -13.05 0.44
N GLN A 34 16.13 -12.49 1.58
CA GLN A 34 16.32 -13.15 2.88
C GLN A 34 15.33 -14.30 3.09
N GLY A 35 14.09 -14.17 2.59
CA GLY A 35 13.04 -15.18 2.73
C GLY A 35 13.17 -16.40 1.78
N ILE A 36 13.90 -16.30 0.67
CA ILE A 36 14.07 -17.40 -0.31
C ILE A 36 14.65 -18.68 0.33
N PHE A 37 15.57 -18.54 1.29
CA PHE A 37 16.16 -19.70 1.99
C PHE A 37 15.12 -20.47 2.81
N GLU A 38 14.18 -19.78 3.47
CA GLU A 38 13.12 -20.42 4.26
C GLU A 38 11.96 -20.94 3.40
N ALA A 39 11.62 -20.21 2.33
CA ALA A 39 10.57 -20.62 1.38
C ALA A 39 10.91 -21.92 0.62
N SER A 40 12.21 -22.22 0.45
CA SER A 40 12.69 -23.42 -0.25
C SER A 40 12.62 -24.71 0.58
N LEU A 41 12.35 -24.62 1.90
CA LEU A 41 12.35 -25.77 2.82
C LEU A 41 10.95 -26.39 3.04
N GLY A 42 9.87 -25.72 2.62
CA GLY A 42 8.49 -26.12 2.94
C GLY A 42 7.67 -26.59 1.72
N PRO A 43 6.72 -27.54 1.87
CA PRO A 43 5.86 -28.02 0.77
C PRO A 43 4.97 -26.89 0.21
N GLY A 44 4.82 -26.80 -1.12
CA GLY A 44 3.87 -25.90 -1.80
C GLY A 44 4.49 -24.91 -2.82
N PRO A 45 3.66 -24.11 -3.52
CA PRO A 45 4.09 -23.19 -4.57
C PRO A 45 5.08 -22.13 -4.04
N VAL A 46 6.31 -22.15 -4.55
CA VAL A 46 7.43 -21.32 -4.07
C VAL A 46 7.25 -19.85 -4.45
N PHE A 47 6.60 -19.56 -5.59
CA PHE A 47 6.51 -18.19 -6.11
C PHE A 47 5.58 -17.32 -5.25
N ILE A 48 4.40 -17.82 -4.86
CA ILE A 48 3.48 -17.06 -4.01
C ILE A 48 4.04 -16.87 -2.59
N LYS A 49 4.82 -17.84 -2.10
CA LYS A 49 5.49 -17.76 -0.79
C LYS A 49 6.49 -16.59 -0.73
N LEU A 50 7.09 -16.17 -1.84
CA LEU A 50 7.90 -14.95 -1.86
C LEU A 50 7.12 -13.69 -1.46
N PHE A 51 5.82 -13.66 -1.72
CA PHE A 51 4.97 -12.50 -1.43
C PHE A 51 4.33 -12.60 -0.05
N THR A 52 4.13 -13.82 0.48
CA THR A 52 3.30 -14.04 1.67
C THR A 52 4.03 -14.70 2.85
N THR A 53 5.17 -15.38 2.63
CA THR A 53 5.87 -16.12 3.69
C THR A 53 6.80 -15.21 4.50
N GLY A 54 6.56 -15.18 5.80
CA GLY A 54 7.33 -14.47 6.82
C GLY A 54 6.41 -14.04 7.96
N GLU A 55 6.62 -14.59 9.17
CA GLU A 55 5.92 -14.14 10.39
C GLU A 55 6.47 -12.79 10.91
N ASP A 56 7.63 -12.36 10.41
CA ASP A 56 8.26 -11.09 10.74
C ASP A 56 8.10 -10.05 9.62
N MET A 57 8.47 -8.79 9.92
CA MET A 57 8.56 -7.59 9.04
C MET A 57 9.16 -7.81 7.63
N ARG A 58 9.73 -8.99 7.37
CA ARG A 58 10.37 -9.45 6.14
C ARG A 58 9.39 -9.94 5.06
N SER A 59 8.10 -10.05 5.34
CA SER A 59 7.09 -10.41 4.32
C SER A 59 6.64 -9.20 3.48
N LEU A 60 6.52 -9.37 2.16
CA LEU A 60 5.99 -8.33 1.27
C LEU A 60 4.56 -7.94 1.67
N ALA A 61 3.77 -8.89 2.18
CA ALA A 61 2.43 -8.60 2.71
C ALA A 61 2.44 -7.60 3.87
N ILE A 62 3.44 -7.66 4.75
CA ILE A 62 3.58 -6.71 5.86
C ILE A 62 4.08 -5.37 5.33
N LEU A 63 5.03 -5.37 4.39
CA LEU A 63 5.49 -4.15 3.73
C LEU A 63 4.33 -3.42 3.01
N ILE A 64 3.51 -4.15 2.25
CA ILE A 64 2.31 -3.60 1.61
C ILE A 64 1.29 -3.13 2.66
N GLY A 65 1.11 -3.90 3.74
CA GLY A 65 0.27 -3.51 4.87
C GLY A 65 0.69 -2.21 5.54
N PHE A 66 1.98 -1.83 5.46
CA PHE A 66 2.50 -0.58 6.00
C PHE A 66 2.56 0.56 4.97
N LEU A 67 3.05 0.25 3.76
CA LEU A 67 3.32 1.22 2.71
C LEU A 67 2.03 1.72 2.04
N VAL A 68 1.07 0.82 1.79
CA VAL A 68 -0.18 1.16 1.08
C VAL A 68 -1.03 2.17 1.86
N PRO A 69 -1.22 2.06 3.18
CA PRO A 69 -1.95 3.06 3.95
C PRO A 69 -1.26 4.44 3.92
N ILE A 70 0.06 4.49 4.05
CA ILE A 70 0.82 5.75 3.98
C ILE A 70 0.61 6.43 2.63
N ILE A 71 0.78 5.68 1.53
CA ILE A 71 0.62 6.21 0.17
C ILE A 71 -0.85 6.59 -0.09
N GLY A 72 -1.79 5.74 0.29
CA GLY A 72 -3.22 6.01 0.14
C GLY A 72 -3.63 7.29 0.86
N ILE A 73 -3.16 7.48 2.10
CA ILE A 73 -3.44 8.70 2.87
C ILE A 73 -2.80 9.92 2.22
N ALA A 74 -1.56 9.84 1.76
CA ALA A 74 -0.87 10.94 1.09
C ALA A 74 -1.57 11.36 -0.20
N LEU A 75 -1.96 10.40 -1.06
CA LEU A 75 -2.70 10.67 -2.30
C LEU A 75 -4.10 11.22 -2.03
N GLY A 76 -4.81 10.70 -1.01
CA GLY A 76 -6.13 11.18 -0.63
C GLY A 76 -6.09 12.60 -0.05
N PHE A 77 -5.06 12.92 0.72
CA PHE A 77 -4.79 14.26 1.21
C PHE A 77 -4.49 15.24 0.06
N ASP A 78 -3.60 14.87 -0.87
CA ASP A 78 -3.22 15.72 -2.02
C ASP A 78 -4.42 16.01 -2.93
N ALA A 79 -5.34 15.06 -3.10
CA ALA A 79 -6.55 15.23 -3.90
C ALA A 79 -7.36 16.49 -3.51
N ILE A 80 -7.53 16.75 -2.21
CA ILE A 80 -8.30 17.92 -1.73
C ILE A 80 -7.39 19.14 -1.51
N ASN A 81 -6.18 18.94 -1.00
CA ASN A 81 -5.34 20.05 -0.55
C ASN A 81 -4.51 20.70 -1.66
N SER A 82 -4.31 20.01 -2.80
CA SER A 82 -3.72 20.61 -4.00
C SER A 82 -4.48 21.86 -4.48
N GLU A 83 -5.83 21.87 -4.39
CA GLU A 83 -6.65 23.04 -4.78
C GLU A 83 -6.72 24.11 -3.71
N ARG A 84 -6.77 23.70 -2.43
CA ARG A 84 -6.81 24.65 -1.31
C ARG A 84 -5.50 25.45 -1.23
N SER A 85 -4.37 24.78 -1.41
CA SER A 85 -3.04 25.42 -1.38
C SER A 85 -2.75 26.29 -2.59
N SER A 86 -3.28 25.93 -3.77
CA SER A 86 -3.07 26.68 -5.02
C SER A 86 -4.00 27.89 -5.18
N GLY A 87 -4.94 28.11 -4.25
CA GLY A 87 -5.91 29.23 -4.30
C GLY A 87 -6.94 29.14 -5.45
N THR A 88 -6.91 28.06 -6.23
CA THR A 88 -7.75 27.83 -7.42
C THR A 88 -9.16 27.39 -7.08
N LEU A 89 -9.45 27.05 -5.82
CA LEU A 89 -10.76 26.59 -5.38
C LEU A 89 -11.87 27.62 -5.68
N ASN A 90 -11.64 28.91 -5.45
CA ASN A 90 -12.61 29.98 -5.80
C ASN A 90 -12.83 30.10 -7.32
N ARG A 91 -11.81 29.78 -8.13
CA ARG A 91 -11.89 29.85 -9.59
C ARG A 91 -12.69 28.68 -10.17
N ILE A 92 -12.53 27.48 -9.62
CA ILE A 92 -13.30 26.29 -10.02
C ILE A 92 -14.79 26.47 -9.64
N LEU A 93 -15.06 27.05 -8.48
CA LEU A 93 -16.43 27.33 -8.01
C LEU A 93 -17.15 28.43 -8.81
N SER A 94 -16.41 29.26 -9.53
CA SER A 94 -16.98 30.28 -10.43
C SER A 94 -17.43 29.74 -11.78
N GLN A 95 -17.05 28.50 -12.11
CA GLN A 95 -17.48 27.80 -13.31
C GLN A 95 -18.67 26.89 -12.98
N PRO A 96 -19.61 26.67 -13.92
CA PRO A 96 -20.78 25.82 -13.71
C PRO A 96 -20.38 24.33 -13.73
N ILE A 97 -19.61 23.90 -12.74
CA ILE A 97 -19.11 22.53 -12.56
C ILE A 97 -19.50 22.08 -11.16
N TYR A 98 -20.12 20.90 -11.07
CA TYR A 98 -20.51 20.33 -9.79
C TYR A 98 -19.28 19.95 -8.96
N ARG A 99 -19.30 20.31 -7.66
CA ARG A 99 -18.21 20.02 -6.72
C ARG A 99 -17.92 18.53 -6.60
N ASP A 100 -18.96 17.70 -6.68
CA ASP A 100 -18.87 16.25 -6.56
C ASP A 100 -18.14 15.61 -7.74
N SER A 101 -18.31 16.17 -8.95
CA SER A 101 -17.61 15.71 -10.15
C SER A 101 -16.10 15.97 -10.07
N VAL A 102 -15.70 17.07 -9.42
CA VAL A 102 -14.28 17.39 -9.21
C VAL A 102 -13.66 16.42 -8.20
N ILE A 103 -14.33 16.17 -7.08
CA ILE A 103 -13.85 15.24 -6.04
C ILE A 103 -13.74 13.82 -6.61
N ASN A 104 -14.76 13.33 -7.30
CA ASN A 104 -14.73 12.00 -7.92
C ASN A 104 -13.65 11.89 -8.99
N GLY A 105 -13.44 12.94 -9.79
CA GLY A 105 -12.37 12.98 -10.78
C GLY A 105 -10.98 12.84 -10.17
N LYS A 106 -10.73 13.53 -9.05
CA LYS A 106 -9.46 13.47 -8.32
C LYS A 106 -9.26 12.17 -7.57
N PHE A 107 -10.32 11.65 -6.96
CA PHE A 107 -10.29 10.34 -6.33
C PHE A 107 -9.99 9.24 -7.36
N LEU A 108 -10.59 9.29 -8.55
CA LEU A 108 -10.31 8.31 -9.59
C LEU A 108 -8.88 8.44 -10.13
N ALA A 109 -8.36 9.66 -10.29
CA ALA A 109 -6.96 9.87 -10.69
C ALA A 109 -5.99 9.30 -9.65
N GLY A 110 -6.21 9.55 -8.35
CA GLY A 110 -5.40 8.99 -7.28
C GLY A 110 -5.47 7.45 -7.21
N MET A 111 -6.65 6.86 -7.45
CA MET A 111 -6.83 5.40 -7.48
C MET A 111 -6.07 4.76 -8.64
N VAL A 112 -6.07 5.37 -9.82
CA VAL A 112 -5.28 4.91 -10.97
C VAL A 112 -3.79 4.99 -10.66
N THR A 113 -3.32 6.11 -10.10
CA THR A 113 -1.92 6.27 -9.69
C THR A 113 -1.50 5.21 -8.67
N LEU A 114 -2.30 4.99 -7.63
CA LEU A 114 -2.08 3.96 -6.62
C LEU A 114 -1.99 2.56 -7.26
N SER A 115 -2.90 2.24 -8.19
CA SER A 115 -2.93 0.95 -8.88
C SER A 115 -1.67 0.73 -9.73
N ILE A 116 -1.22 1.76 -10.43
CA ILE A 116 0.03 1.72 -11.21
C ILE A 116 1.23 1.50 -10.29
N MET A 117 1.30 2.19 -9.15
CA MET A 117 2.39 2.03 -8.19
C MET A 117 2.46 0.62 -7.61
N ILE A 118 1.32 0.10 -7.13
CA ILE A 118 1.24 -1.26 -6.58
C ILE A 118 1.59 -2.30 -7.66
N GLY A 119 1.07 -2.12 -8.88
CA GLY A 119 1.39 -2.98 -10.02
C GLY A 119 2.87 -2.95 -10.40
N ALA A 120 3.48 -1.76 -10.41
CA ALA A 120 4.91 -1.60 -10.68
C ALA A 120 5.77 -2.30 -9.63
N ILE A 121 5.44 -2.17 -8.34
CA ILE A 121 6.14 -2.88 -7.25
C ILE A 121 6.02 -4.39 -7.45
N MET A 122 4.82 -4.91 -7.71
CA MET A 122 4.63 -6.35 -7.92
C MET A 122 5.35 -6.89 -9.14
N LEU A 123 5.37 -6.15 -10.26
CA LEU A 123 6.09 -6.55 -11.46
C LEU A 123 7.61 -6.53 -11.24
N LEU A 124 8.13 -5.51 -10.56
CA LEU A 124 9.56 -5.42 -10.24
C LEU A 124 9.99 -6.54 -9.30
N VAL A 125 9.24 -6.77 -8.22
CA VAL A 125 9.54 -7.84 -7.26
C VAL A 125 9.34 -9.22 -7.88
N GLY A 126 8.24 -9.44 -8.61
CA GLY A 126 7.98 -10.70 -9.28
C GLY A 126 8.97 -11.02 -10.39
N GLY A 127 9.35 -10.02 -11.20
CA GLY A 127 10.37 -10.18 -12.23
C GLY A 127 11.76 -10.49 -11.65
N PHE A 128 12.13 -9.81 -10.57
CA PHE A 128 13.39 -10.07 -9.87
C PHE A 128 13.38 -11.42 -9.14
N GLY A 129 12.27 -11.76 -8.47
CA GLY A 129 12.07 -13.04 -7.81
C GLY A 129 12.13 -14.21 -8.78
N LEU A 130 11.55 -14.06 -9.97
CA LEU A 130 11.65 -15.06 -11.05
C LEU A 130 13.10 -15.23 -11.53
N ARG A 131 13.86 -14.14 -11.66
CA ARG A 131 15.29 -14.21 -12.02
C ARG A 131 16.13 -14.93 -10.97
N MET A 132 15.76 -14.84 -9.68
CA MET A 132 16.46 -15.50 -8.58
C MET A 132 16.09 -16.98 -8.42
N ILE A 133 14.82 -17.34 -8.52
CA ILE A 133 14.34 -18.73 -8.35
C ILE A 133 14.54 -19.57 -9.62
N GLY A 134 14.41 -18.95 -10.80
CA GLY A 134 14.53 -19.65 -12.09
C GLY A 134 13.38 -20.59 -12.44
N VAL A 135 12.34 -20.69 -11.59
CA VAL A 135 11.15 -21.51 -11.84
C VAL A 135 10.01 -20.61 -12.30
N PRO A 136 9.43 -20.83 -13.50
CA PRO A 136 8.29 -20.05 -13.98
C PRO A 136 7.05 -20.28 -13.10
N PRO A 137 6.26 -19.23 -12.82
CA PRO A 137 5.04 -19.36 -12.04
C PRO A 137 4.00 -20.19 -12.80
N THR A 138 3.30 -21.03 -12.08
CA THR A 138 2.13 -21.78 -12.58
C THR A 138 0.93 -20.86 -12.82
N ALA A 139 -0.01 -21.28 -13.66
CA ALA A 139 -1.23 -20.50 -13.95
C ALA A 139 -2.04 -20.19 -12.68
N GLU A 140 -2.05 -21.11 -11.72
CA GLU A 140 -2.72 -20.92 -10.43
C GLU A 140 -2.05 -19.81 -9.60
N GLU A 141 -0.71 -19.77 -9.56
CA GLU A 141 0.04 -18.72 -8.85
C GLU A 141 -0.20 -17.33 -9.47
N ILE A 142 -0.33 -17.25 -10.81
CA ILE A 142 -0.65 -15.99 -11.51
C ILE A 142 -2.04 -15.48 -11.10
N ILE A 143 -3.04 -16.36 -11.04
CA ILE A 143 -4.40 -15.98 -10.60
C ILE A 143 -4.38 -15.51 -9.14
N ARG A 144 -3.66 -16.22 -8.26
CA ARG A 144 -3.50 -15.83 -6.85
C ARG A 144 -2.81 -14.47 -6.70
N LEU A 145 -1.77 -14.20 -7.51
CA LEU A 145 -1.09 -12.91 -7.54
C LEU A 145 -2.02 -11.79 -8.03
N PHE A 146 -2.86 -12.08 -9.02
CA PHE A 146 -3.83 -11.10 -9.53
C PHE A 146 -4.91 -10.77 -8.47
N ILE A 147 -5.41 -11.78 -7.75
CA ILE A 147 -6.32 -11.58 -6.62
C ILE A 147 -5.63 -10.73 -5.54
N TYR A 148 -4.39 -11.05 -5.20
CA TYR A 148 -3.58 -10.28 -4.26
C TYR A 148 -3.44 -8.81 -4.68
N PHE A 149 -3.24 -8.55 -5.98
CA PHE A 149 -3.20 -7.19 -6.53
C PHE A 149 -4.53 -6.45 -6.34
N ILE A 150 -5.65 -7.06 -6.68
CA ILE A 150 -6.96 -6.45 -6.48
C ILE A 150 -7.20 -6.15 -5.00
N SER A 151 -6.89 -7.09 -4.11
CA SER A 151 -7.01 -6.90 -2.67
C SER A 151 -6.16 -5.73 -2.16
N ALA A 152 -4.92 -5.60 -2.64
CA ALA A 152 -4.03 -4.49 -2.28
C ALA A 152 -4.56 -3.13 -2.78
N VAL A 153 -5.11 -3.08 -3.99
CA VAL A 153 -5.73 -1.85 -4.54
C VAL A 153 -6.96 -1.45 -3.73
N ILE A 154 -7.85 -2.39 -3.40
CA ILE A 154 -9.03 -2.13 -2.56
C ILE A 154 -8.62 -1.61 -1.19
N TYR A 155 -7.60 -2.24 -0.58
CA TYR A 155 -7.07 -1.81 0.70
C TYR A 155 -6.55 -0.36 0.66
N GLY A 156 -5.77 0.00 -0.36
CA GLY A 156 -5.29 1.38 -0.49
C GLY A 156 -6.38 2.38 -0.87
N ALA A 157 -7.36 1.98 -1.69
CA ALA A 157 -8.52 2.81 -2.01
C ALA A 157 -9.34 3.15 -0.77
N PHE A 158 -9.47 2.21 0.17
CA PHE A 158 -10.12 2.45 1.47
C PHE A 158 -9.41 3.54 2.27
N TRP A 159 -8.08 3.44 2.44
CA TRP A 159 -7.30 4.47 3.16
C TRP A 159 -7.33 5.82 2.46
N MET A 160 -7.29 5.81 1.13
CA MET A 160 -7.40 7.02 0.33
C MET A 160 -8.76 7.70 0.49
N ALA A 161 -9.85 6.93 0.47
CA ALA A 161 -11.20 7.44 0.70
C ALA A 161 -11.35 8.04 2.11
N LEU A 162 -10.78 7.37 3.12
CA LEU A 162 -10.74 7.87 4.49
C LEU A 162 -10.01 9.21 4.59
N ALA A 163 -8.86 9.34 3.92
CA ALA A 163 -8.10 10.60 3.90
C ALA A 163 -8.83 11.73 3.15
N VAL A 164 -9.53 11.42 2.05
CA VAL A 164 -10.39 12.38 1.36
C VAL A 164 -11.53 12.84 2.27
N LEU A 165 -12.19 11.91 2.98
CA LEU A 165 -13.27 12.22 3.92
C LEU A 165 -12.80 13.22 4.99
N PHE A 166 -11.66 12.95 5.64
CA PHE A 166 -11.11 13.85 6.65
C PHE A 166 -10.63 15.19 6.07
N SER A 167 -10.15 15.22 4.82
CA SER A 167 -9.78 16.45 4.13
C SER A 167 -10.97 17.34 3.78
N VAL A 168 -12.14 16.74 3.53
CA VAL A 168 -13.38 17.48 3.35
C VAL A 168 -13.93 17.98 4.68
N LEU A 169 -13.94 17.15 5.72
CA LEU A 169 -14.49 17.48 7.05
C LEU A 169 -13.69 18.56 7.78
N PHE A 170 -12.36 18.50 7.75
CA PHE A 170 -11.51 19.43 8.47
C PHE A 170 -11.03 20.58 7.58
N ARG A 171 -11.09 21.80 8.11
CA ARG A 171 -10.53 22.99 7.45
C ARG A 171 -9.00 23.08 7.57
N SER A 172 -8.42 22.48 8.61
CA SER A 172 -6.97 22.51 8.84
C SER A 172 -6.27 21.39 8.08
N LEU A 173 -5.24 21.77 7.32
CA LEU A 173 -4.38 20.84 6.57
C LEU A 173 -3.76 19.79 7.50
N ALA A 174 -3.17 20.21 8.62
CA ALA A 174 -2.53 19.29 9.55
C ALA A 174 -3.48 18.21 10.11
N VAL A 175 -4.69 18.60 10.54
CA VAL A 175 -5.66 17.66 11.15
C VAL A 175 -6.18 16.67 10.11
N SER A 176 -6.41 17.12 8.87
CA SER A 176 -6.85 16.24 7.79
C SER A 176 -5.86 15.13 7.43
N LEU A 177 -4.55 15.37 7.60
CA LEU A 177 -3.51 14.36 7.41
C LEU A 177 -3.34 13.47 8.65
N LEU A 178 -3.31 14.08 9.83
CA LEU A 178 -3.00 13.40 11.09
C LEU A 178 -4.12 12.47 11.56
N CYS A 179 -5.40 12.80 11.32
CA CYS A 179 -6.52 11.94 11.71
C CYS A 179 -6.50 10.54 11.06
N PRO A 180 -6.43 10.40 9.72
CA PRO A 180 -6.35 9.09 9.09
C PRO A 180 -5.05 8.36 9.44
N LEU A 181 -3.93 9.08 9.62
CA LEU A 181 -2.68 8.49 10.13
C LEU A 181 -2.82 7.95 11.56
N ALA A 182 -3.49 8.68 12.45
CA ALA A 182 -3.70 8.25 13.84
C ALA A 182 -4.58 6.98 13.90
N ILE A 183 -5.64 6.92 13.08
CA ILE A 183 -6.49 5.73 12.96
C ILE A 183 -5.66 4.54 12.46
N TRP A 184 -4.85 4.74 11.43
CA TRP A 184 -3.99 3.70 10.91
C TRP A 184 -2.97 3.19 11.95
N LEU A 185 -2.29 4.09 12.67
CA LEU A 185 -1.35 3.71 13.72
C LEU A 185 -2.02 2.95 14.87
N PHE A 186 -3.26 3.30 15.21
CA PHE A 186 -4.04 2.55 16.20
C PHE A 186 -4.34 1.12 15.72
N VAL A 187 -4.73 0.95 14.45
CA VAL A 187 -4.94 -0.37 13.84
C VAL A 187 -3.65 -1.18 13.80
N LEU A 188 -2.51 -0.54 13.49
CA LEU A 188 -1.21 -1.19 13.48
C LEU A 188 -0.82 -1.70 14.87
N ARG A 189 -0.98 -0.87 15.91
CA ARG A 189 -0.73 -1.26 17.31
C ARG A 189 -1.61 -2.43 17.75
N GLY A 190 -2.87 -2.49 17.32
CA GLY A 190 -3.76 -3.60 17.66
C GLY A 190 -3.28 -4.98 17.19
N LYS A 191 -2.41 -5.03 16.16
CA LYS A 191 -1.88 -6.30 15.63
C LYS A 191 -0.67 -6.85 16.40
N THR A 192 0.00 -6.06 17.23
CA THR A 192 1.24 -6.48 17.91
C THR A 192 1.01 -7.19 19.25
N GLN A 193 -0.24 -7.56 19.56
CA GLN A 193 -0.64 -7.95 20.91
C GLN A 193 -1.36 -9.30 20.91
N GLU A 194 -0.74 -10.32 20.33
CA GLU A 194 -1.10 -11.70 20.67
C GLU A 194 -0.39 -12.09 21.99
N PRO A 195 -1.12 -12.53 23.01
CA PRO A 195 -0.49 -13.01 24.24
C PRO A 195 0.28 -14.29 23.94
N VAL A 196 1.59 -14.27 24.21
CA VAL A 196 2.42 -15.49 24.21
C VAL A 196 1.75 -16.50 25.15
N PRO A 197 1.35 -17.69 24.68
CA PRO A 197 0.86 -18.73 25.57
C PRO A 197 1.99 -19.10 26.53
N GLN A 198 1.78 -18.87 27.82
CA GLN A 198 2.69 -19.33 28.85
C GLN A 198 2.62 -20.86 28.86
N LEU A 199 3.59 -21.52 28.21
CA LEU A 199 3.77 -22.95 28.34
C LEU A 199 4.03 -23.25 29.82
N GLY A 200 3.14 -24.03 30.43
CA GLY A 200 3.06 -24.20 31.87
C GLY A 200 4.36 -24.66 32.51
N ALA A 201 4.84 -23.89 33.49
CA ALA A 201 5.85 -24.31 34.45
C ALA A 201 5.27 -25.26 35.51
N GLY A 202 4.42 -26.22 35.10
CA GLY A 202 3.64 -27.09 35.99
C GLY A 202 3.99 -28.59 35.94
N ASP A 203 4.59 -29.09 34.87
CA ASP A 203 4.70 -30.55 34.63
C ASP A 203 6.11 -31.14 34.82
N MET A 204 6.97 -30.50 35.64
CA MET A 204 8.26 -31.10 36.05
C MET A 204 8.34 -31.42 37.55
N GLY A 205 7.23 -31.88 38.14
CA GLY A 205 7.14 -32.15 39.58
C GLY A 205 6.56 -33.51 40.00
N VAL A 206 6.26 -34.43 39.09
CA VAL A 206 5.64 -35.73 39.45
C VAL A 206 6.23 -36.87 38.63
N VAL A 207 7.55 -37.09 38.71
CA VAL A 207 8.15 -38.41 38.49
C VAL A 207 9.39 -38.53 39.37
N ALA A 208 9.20 -38.93 40.63
CA ALA A 208 10.23 -39.49 41.50
C ALA A 208 9.56 -40.40 42.52
#